data_AF-X8J8I4-F1
#
_entry.id   AF-X8J8I4-F1
#
_cell.length_a   1.000
_cell.length_b   1.000
_cell.length_c   1.000
_cell.angle_alpha   90.00
_cell.angle_beta   90.00
_cell.angle_gamma   90.00
#
_symmetry.space_group_name_H-M   'P 1'
#
loop_
_entity.id
_entity.type
_entity.pdbx_description
1 polymer ?
#
loop_
_entity_poly.entity_id
_entity_poly.type
_entity_poly.pdbx_seq_one_letter_code
_entity_poly.pdbx_strand_id
1 'polypeptide(L)'
;MPSTTSSTMLVFWLALLSILPTALSAPVTGSTKGVGKCTNPAIRREWRTLSQDQRDSFHSAVKCLQTKPSALNVPESQTLYDDFSYVHYTINVTIHHVSSFFPWHRYFLVLHEAAMAECGYSDPIPYWDWTRDSTVETFKSSEMFDTKKGFGGDDSKTTGPTVCVETTYAGSSFPHQVILRAADSALLTLHLFKSDNMYKIVIYRRCQRHDTKTKLEELGESLNRWILRRPNMFQVYTIMLAEKEDANYTGVPKSLRPYWDTVFIDDVAFSEKDGGGRAYQSFGVGPEGCLALVRPDGHVAALGSLEPVEALQALSCVKVPLAN
;
A
#
# COMPACT_ATOMS: atom_id res chain seq x y z
N MET A 1 51.29 46.47 -26.06
CA MET A 1 50.45 47.08 -25.01
C MET A 1 49.50 46.01 -24.48
N PRO A 2 49.78 45.38 -23.32
CA PRO A 2 48.89 44.38 -22.74
C PRO A 2 47.86 45.05 -21.83
N SER A 3 46.63 44.57 -21.94
CA SER A 3 45.40 45.06 -21.31
C SER A 3 45.40 44.91 -19.79
N THR A 4 45.44 46.03 -19.07
CA THR A 4 45.34 46.13 -17.61
C THR A 4 43.91 45.98 -17.07
N THR A 5 42.92 45.75 -17.93
CA THR A 5 41.49 45.70 -17.56
C THR A 5 41.01 44.37 -16.97
N SER A 6 41.78 43.28 -17.10
CA SER A 6 41.36 41.95 -16.64
C SER A 6 41.58 41.71 -15.13
N SER A 7 42.63 42.28 -14.54
CA SER A 7 42.95 42.08 -13.12
C SER A 7 42.00 42.82 -12.17
N THR A 8 41.50 44.00 -12.55
CA THR A 8 40.61 44.78 -11.68
C THR A 8 39.22 44.18 -11.57
N MET A 9 38.71 43.56 -12.64
CA MET A 9 37.43 42.82 -12.63
C MET A 9 37.49 41.58 -11.74
N LEU A 10 38.59 40.82 -11.78
CA LEU A 10 38.75 39.60 -10.97
C LEU A 10 38.76 39.91 -9.47
N VAL A 11 39.43 41.01 -9.07
CA VAL A 11 39.47 41.46 -7.67
C VAL A 11 38.09 41.95 -7.21
N PHE A 12 37.32 42.59 -8.09
CA PHE A 12 35.95 43.02 -7.78
C PHE A 12 35.01 41.83 -7.54
N TRP A 13 35.12 40.76 -8.36
CA TRP A 13 34.32 39.55 -8.19
C TRP A 13 34.73 38.73 -6.96
N LEU A 14 36.03 38.63 -6.67
CA LEU A 14 36.51 37.98 -5.44
C LEU A 14 36.08 38.73 -4.17
N ALA A 15 36.10 40.07 -4.20
CA ALA A 15 35.60 40.89 -3.10
C ALA A 15 34.08 40.73 -2.89
N LEU A 16 33.29 40.63 -3.97
CA LEU A 16 31.84 40.38 -3.89
C LEU A 16 31.51 39.01 -3.29
N LEU A 17 32.29 37.97 -3.66
CA LEU A 17 32.15 36.61 -3.13
C LEU A 17 32.55 36.46 -1.66
N SER A 18 33.40 37.35 -1.14
CA SER A 18 33.73 37.40 0.29
C SER A 18 32.73 38.18 1.16
N ILE A 19 31.87 39.03 0.57
CA ILE A 19 30.90 39.87 1.32
C ILE A 19 29.48 39.25 1.31
N LEU A 20 29.14 38.40 0.34
CA LEU A 20 27.84 37.73 0.30
C LEU A 20 27.59 36.62 1.36
N PRO A 21 28.57 35.83 1.86
CA PRO A 21 28.27 34.76 2.81
C PRO A 21 27.86 35.27 4.20
N THR A 22 28.28 36.48 4.57
CA THR A 22 27.97 37.07 5.88
C THR A 22 26.56 37.65 5.96
N ALA A 23 25.92 37.96 4.83
CA ALA A 23 24.53 38.43 4.80
C ALA A 23 23.50 37.28 4.89
N LEU A 24 23.85 36.06 4.46
CA LEU A 24 22.98 34.88 4.58
C LEU A 24 23.17 34.09 5.88
N SER A 25 24.24 34.38 6.64
CA SER A 25 24.53 33.75 7.93
C SER A 25 24.23 34.67 9.12
N ALA A 26 23.51 35.77 8.90
CA ALA A 26 22.93 36.50 10.02
C ALA A 26 21.97 35.52 10.73
N PRO A 27 22.19 35.19 12.02
CA PRO A 27 21.16 34.48 12.76
C PRO A 27 19.91 35.32 12.62
N VAL A 28 18.82 34.71 12.16
CA VAL A 28 17.51 35.32 12.29
C VAL A 28 17.36 35.55 13.78
N THR A 29 17.62 36.78 14.24
CA THR A 29 17.15 37.28 15.52
C THR A 29 15.64 37.38 15.35
N GLY A 30 14.99 36.22 15.29
CA GLY A 30 13.57 36.08 15.40
C GLY A 30 13.24 36.82 16.66
N SER A 31 12.47 37.89 16.52
CA SER A 31 12.03 38.71 17.62
C SER A 31 11.56 37.77 18.72
N THR A 32 12.34 37.64 19.80
CA THR A 32 11.94 36.98 21.03
C THR A 32 10.97 37.88 21.77
N LYS A 33 9.98 38.45 21.06
CA LYS A 33 8.72 38.83 21.68
C LYS A 33 8.20 37.54 22.28
N GLY A 34 8.39 37.41 23.59
CA GLY A 34 8.33 36.15 24.31
C GLY A 34 7.19 35.28 23.82
N VAL A 35 7.52 34.26 23.03
CA VAL A 35 6.71 33.05 23.01
C VAL A 35 6.75 32.61 24.45
N GLY A 36 5.66 32.83 25.19
CA GLY A 36 5.58 32.49 26.60
C GLY A 36 6.12 31.08 26.78
N LYS A 37 6.95 30.86 27.81
CA LYS A 37 7.52 29.52 28.07
C LYS A 37 6.38 28.50 27.99
N CYS A 38 6.54 27.45 27.21
CA CYS A 38 5.60 26.34 27.21
C CYS A 38 5.65 25.69 28.59
N THR A 39 4.67 25.99 29.44
CA THR A 39 4.62 25.55 30.85
C THR A 39 3.92 24.21 31.01
N ASN A 40 3.10 23.80 30.04
CA ASN A 40 2.37 22.54 30.07
C ASN A 40 2.33 21.90 28.66
N PRO A 41 3.44 21.29 28.21
CA PRO A 41 3.47 20.61 26.92
C PRO A 41 2.56 19.38 26.94
N ALA A 42 1.86 19.14 25.83
CA ALA A 42 1.09 17.93 25.64
C ALA A 42 2.00 16.69 25.67
N ILE A 43 1.61 15.66 26.43
CA ILE A 43 2.36 14.40 26.55
C ILE A 43 1.76 13.38 25.58
N ARG A 44 2.50 13.01 24.54
CA ARG A 44 2.15 11.89 23.67
C ARG A 44 2.55 10.57 24.32
N ARG A 45 1.65 9.59 24.29
CA ARG A 45 1.80 8.29 24.99
C ARG A 45 1.84 7.15 23.99
N GLU A 46 2.52 6.06 24.35
CA GLU A 46 2.56 4.86 23.52
C GLU A 46 1.18 4.20 23.51
N TRP A 47 0.72 3.74 22.34
CA TRP A 47 -0.63 3.21 22.12
C TRP A 47 -1.08 2.19 23.18
N ARG A 48 -0.21 1.24 23.53
CA ARG A 48 -0.53 0.15 24.45
C ARG A 48 -0.62 0.61 25.90
N THR A 49 -0.18 1.82 26.21
CA THR A 49 -0.34 2.43 27.54
C THR A 49 -1.69 3.14 27.72
N LEU A 50 -2.44 3.35 26.65
CA LEU A 50 -3.79 3.92 26.72
C LEU A 50 -4.79 2.90 27.26
N SER A 51 -5.78 3.38 28.02
CA SER A 51 -6.97 2.60 28.40
C SER A 51 -7.84 2.30 27.17
N GLN A 52 -8.74 1.32 27.25
CA GLN A 52 -9.64 1.00 26.14
C GLN A 52 -10.54 2.19 25.77
N ASP A 53 -11.09 2.92 26.76
CA ASP A 53 -11.92 4.10 26.51
C ASP A 53 -11.17 5.19 25.72
N GLN A 54 -9.87 5.35 25.98
CA GLN A 54 -9.03 6.30 25.25
C GLN A 54 -8.77 5.85 23.81
N ARG A 55 -8.54 4.55 23.60
CA ARG A 55 -8.40 3.96 22.26
C ARG A 55 -9.70 4.11 21.48
N ASP A 56 -10.85 3.87 22.11
CA ASP A 56 -12.17 3.99 21.51
C ASP A 56 -12.52 5.45 21.18
N SER A 57 -12.13 6.40 22.04
CA SER A 57 -12.24 7.83 21.76
C SER A 57 -11.41 8.23 20.53
N PHE A 58 -10.17 7.76 20.43
CA PHE A 58 -9.32 7.98 19.26
C PHE A 58 -9.97 7.41 17.98
N HIS A 59 -10.38 6.14 18.01
CA HIS A 59 -11.01 5.48 16.86
C HIS A 59 -12.30 6.17 16.41
N SER A 60 -13.11 6.62 17.38
CA SER A 60 -14.37 7.31 17.10
C SER A 60 -14.12 8.65 16.43
N ALA A 61 -13.08 9.39 16.85
CA ALA A 61 -12.72 10.66 16.25
C ALA A 61 -12.19 10.50 14.82
N VAL A 62 -11.33 9.51 14.57
CA VAL A 62 -10.86 9.20 13.20
C VAL A 62 -12.03 8.83 12.29
N LYS A 63 -12.95 7.97 12.73
CA LYS A 63 -14.15 7.61 11.97
C LYS A 63 -15.06 8.82 11.73
N CYS A 64 -15.15 9.73 12.68
CA CYS A 64 -15.89 10.98 12.51
C CYS A 64 -15.30 11.86 11.38
N LEU A 65 -13.97 11.93 11.24
CA LEU A 65 -13.34 12.66 10.12
C LEU A 65 -13.75 12.11 8.75
N GLN A 66 -14.00 10.80 8.65
CA GLN A 66 -14.50 10.14 7.43
C GLN A 66 -15.97 10.47 7.12
N THR A 67 -16.67 11.19 8.00
CA THR A 67 -18.05 11.65 7.77
C THR A 67 -18.14 13.15 7.49
N LYS A 68 -17.11 13.91 7.85
CA LYS A 68 -17.07 15.35 7.59
C LYS A 68 -16.78 15.61 6.12
N PRO A 69 -17.45 16.58 5.48
CA PRO A 69 -17.16 16.94 4.09
C PRO A 69 -15.72 17.45 3.95
N SER A 70 -15.10 17.16 2.81
CA SER A 70 -13.79 17.72 2.43
C SER A 70 -13.80 19.26 2.49
N ALA A 71 -12.72 19.83 3.01
CA ALA A 71 -12.41 21.26 2.98
C ALA A 71 -11.71 21.69 1.67
N LEU A 72 -11.12 20.76 0.94
CA LEU A 72 -10.38 21.04 -0.31
C LEU A 72 -11.29 21.16 -1.53
N ASN A 73 -12.49 20.58 -1.47
CA ASN A 73 -13.49 20.62 -2.54
C ASN A 73 -12.93 20.20 -3.92
N VAL A 74 -12.14 19.12 -3.92
CA VAL A 74 -11.58 18.48 -5.12
C VAL A 74 -12.22 17.11 -5.36
N PRO A 75 -12.39 16.65 -6.61
CA PRO A 75 -13.02 15.37 -6.91
C PRO A 75 -12.39 14.16 -6.21
N GLU A 76 -11.08 14.21 -5.97
CA GLU A 76 -10.28 13.16 -5.38
C GLU A 76 -10.42 13.06 -3.85
N SER A 77 -11.02 14.07 -3.20
CA SER A 77 -11.18 14.13 -1.75
C SER A 77 -12.64 14.36 -1.38
N GLN A 78 -13.29 13.34 -0.81
CA GLN A 78 -14.71 13.40 -0.46
C GLN A 78 -14.92 13.82 1.00
N THR A 79 -14.00 13.42 1.88
CA THR A 79 -14.10 13.63 3.32
C THR A 79 -12.92 14.42 3.86
N LEU A 80 -13.08 14.99 5.06
CA LEU A 80 -11.96 15.65 5.74
C LEU A 80 -10.82 14.67 6.04
N TYR A 81 -11.12 13.38 6.24
CA TYR A 81 -10.09 12.34 6.34
C TYR A 81 -9.31 12.16 5.03
N ASP A 82 -10.00 12.20 3.89
CA ASP A 82 -9.38 12.09 2.57
C ASP A 82 -8.47 13.29 2.28
N ASP A 83 -8.80 14.48 2.79
CA ASP A 83 -7.99 15.69 2.58
C ASP A 83 -6.55 15.53 3.07
N PHE A 84 -6.36 14.91 4.24
CA PHE A 84 -5.02 14.64 4.77
C PHE A 84 -4.25 13.70 3.82
N SER A 85 -4.90 12.64 3.35
CA SER A 85 -4.27 11.69 2.42
C SER A 85 -3.95 12.35 1.07
N TYR A 86 -4.88 13.12 0.53
CA TYR A 86 -4.73 13.85 -0.73
C TYR A 86 -3.59 14.86 -0.66
N VAL A 87 -3.55 15.70 0.38
CA VAL A 87 -2.47 16.70 0.54
C VAL A 87 -1.12 16.01 0.63
N HIS A 88 -0.97 14.99 1.49
CA HIS A 88 0.29 14.25 1.64
C HIS A 88 0.75 13.62 0.31
N TYR A 89 -0.19 13.03 -0.44
CA TYR A 89 0.06 12.48 -1.77
C TYR A 89 0.52 13.55 -2.77
N THR A 90 -0.22 14.65 -2.90
CA THR A 90 0.03 15.70 -3.90
C THR A 90 1.41 16.35 -3.73
N ILE A 91 1.86 16.55 -2.49
CA ILE A 91 3.12 17.24 -2.22
C ILE A 91 4.26 16.32 -1.79
N ASN A 92 4.10 15.00 -1.93
CA ASN A 92 5.07 13.99 -1.52
C ASN A 92 6.53 14.35 -1.84
N VAL A 93 6.81 14.76 -3.08
CA VAL A 93 8.16 15.08 -3.57
C VAL A 93 8.78 16.34 -2.95
N THR A 94 7.98 17.20 -2.34
CA THR A 94 8.44 18.44 -1.69
C THR A 94 8.52 18.33 -0.18
N ILE A 95 8.05 17.22 0.41
CA ILE A 95 8.05 17.00 1.85
C ILE A 95 8.95 15.83 2.29
N HIS A 96 9.34 14.92 1.39
CA HIS A 96 10.27 13.82 1.68
C HIS A 96 11.69 14.08 1.15
N HIS A 97 12.70 13.57 1.86
CA HIS A 97 14.12 13.75 1.52
C HIS A 97 14.59 15.22 1.44
N VAL A 98 13.92 16.10 2.20
CA VAL A 98 14.20 17.54 2.28
C VAL A 98 14.37 17.97 3.74
N SER A 99 14.93 19.17 3.96
CA SER A 99 15.15 19.72 5.31
C SER A 99 13.84 19.98 6.07
N SER A 100 12.74 20.22 5.36
CA SER A 100 11.41 20.44 5.95
C SER A 100 10.71 19.16 6.37
N PHE A 101 11.26 17.96 6.10
CA PHE A 101 10.59 16.67 6.36
C PHE A 101 10.05 16.55 7.79
N PHE A 102 10.91 16.71 8.80
CA PHE A 102 10.51 16.59 10.21
C PHE A 102 9.54 17.70 10.67
N PRO A 103 9.80 19.00 10.46
CA PRO A 103 8.87 20.03 10.89
C PRO A 103 7.52 19.96 10.15
N TRP A 104 7.51 19.59 8.87
CA TRP A 104 6.28 19.44 8.10
C TRP A 104 5.41 18.31 8.65
N HIS A 105 5.97 17.10 8.83
CA HIS A 105 5.20 15.96 9.36
C HIS A 105 4.76 16.20 10.81
N ARG A 106 5.57 16.88 11.63
CA ARG A 106 5.17 17.29 12.98
C ARG A 106 3.96 18.22 12.93
N TYR A 107 4.00 19.25 12.09
CA TYR A 107 2.89 20.19 11.95
C TYR A 107 1.64 19.52 11.38
N PHE A 108 1.81 18.59 10.44
CA PHE A 108 0.73 17.80 9.87
C PHE A 108 -0.03 16.99 10.93
N LEU A 109 0.68 16.38 11.89
CA LEU A 109 0.04 15.71 13.03
C LEU A 109 -0.71 16.69 13.95
N VAL A 110 -0.22 17.92 14.12
CA VAL A 110 -0.92 18.95 14.91
C VAL A 110 -2.23 19.37 14.24
N LEU A 111 -2.23 19.50 12.91
CA LEU A 111 -3.46 19.77 12.14
C LEU A 111 -4.45 18.61 12.26
N HIS A 112 -3.96 17.37 12.22
CA HIS A 112 -4.80 16.19 12.41
C HIS A 112 -5.37 16.09 13.84
N GLU A 113 -4.58 16.42 14.87
CA GLU A 113 -5.07 16.56 16.26
C GLU A 113 -6.19 17.60 16.35
N ALA A 114 -5.99 18.78 15.75
CA ALA A 114 -7.00 19.84 15.74
C ALA A 114 -8.30 19.40 15.05
N ALA A 115 -8.20 18.71 13.91
CA ALA A 115 -9.37 18.17 13.20
C ALA A 115 -10.11 17.13 14.06
N MET A 116 -9.38 16.22 14.72
CA MET A 116 -9.97 15.23 15.63
C MET A 116 -10.60 15.88 16.88
N ALA A 117 -10.10 17.04 17.32
CA ALA A 117 -10.71 17.78 18.43
C ALA A 117 -12.13 18.24 18.10
N GLU A 118 -12.41 18.61 16.85
CA GLU A 118 -13.77 18.89 16.39
C GLU A 118 -14.67 17.64 16.33
N CYS A 119 -14.10 16.46 16.47
CA CYS A 119 -14.78 15.17 16.61
C CYS A 119 -14.81 14.68 18.07
N GLY A 120 -14.48 15.54 19.03
CA GLY A 120 -14.56 15.24 20.47
C GLY A 120 -13.33 14.53 21.05
N TYR A 121 -12.23 14.41 20.30
CA TYR A 121 -10.96 13.88 20.82
C TYR A 121 -10.19 14.95 21.57
N SER A 122 -9.82 14.69 22.83
CA SER A 122 -9.12 15.67 23.67
C SER A 122 -7.71 15.26 24.07
N ASP A 123 -7.35 13.98 23.87
CA ASP A 123 -6.02 13.46 24.15
C ASP A 123 -5.04 13.82 23.01
N PRO A 124 -3.71 13.83 23.24
CA PRO A 124 -2.72 13.93 22.15
C PRO A 124 -2.72 12.66 21.27
N ILE A 125 -2.27 12.76 20.02
CA ILE A 125 -2.08 11.58 19.15
C ILE A 125 -1.07 10.63 19.83
N PRO A 126 -1.42 9.35 20.03
CA PRO A 126 -0.50 8.35 20.55
C PRO A 126 0.55 7.97 19.50
N TYR A 127 1.64 7.36 19.96
CA TYR A 127 2.67 6.82 19.07
C TYR A 127 2.73 5.29 19.15
N TRP A 128 3.22 4.69 18.07
CA TRP A 128 3.55 3.27 18.02
C TRP A 128 5.05 3.07 18.27
N ASP A 129 5.39 2.36 19.34
CA ASP A 129 6.76 1.91 19.57
C ASP A 129 7.04 0.61 18.80
N TRP A 130 7.53 0.75 17.57
CA TRP A 130 7.84 -0.37 16.68
C TRP A 130 8.96 -1.26 17.18
N THR A 131 9.80 -0.82 18.14
CA THR A 131 10.87 -1.66 18.68
C THR A 131 10.33 -2.90 19.41
N ARG A 132 9.13 -2.79 19.98
CA ARG A 132 8.40 -3.87 20.67
C ARG A 132 7.82 -4.91 19.70
N ASP A 133 7.70 -4.56 18.43
CA ASP A 133 7.10 -5.37 17.37
C ASP A 133 8.09 -5.68 16.24
N SER A 134 9.39 -5.69 16.57
CA SER A 134 10.48 -5.75 15.59
C SER A 134 10.75 -7.14 15.01
N THR A 135 10.20 -8.20 15.59
CA THR A 135 10.27 -9.58 15.07
C THR A 135 8.96 -9.97 14.37
N VAL A 136 9.03 -10.95 13.47
CA VAL A 136 7.86 -11.46 12.73
C VAL A 136 6.77 -11.94 13.70
N GLU A 137 7.16 -12.66 14.75
CA GLU A 137 6.24 -13.19 15.75
C GLU A 137 5.56 -12.05 16.52
N THR A 138 6.34 -11.10 17.03
CA THR A 138 5.81 -9.96 17.80
C THR A 138 4.96 -9.03 16.95
N PHE A 139 5.30 -8.85 15.67
CA PHE A 139 4.55 -8.02 14.74
C PHE A 139 3.16 -8.63 14.48
N LYS A 140 3.09 -9.92 14.16
CA LYS A 140 1.84 -10.65 13.92
C LYS A 140 0.92 -10.66 15.15
N SER A 141 1.49 -10.69 16.35
CA SER A 141 0.73 -10.65 17.60
C SER A 141 0.56 -9.25 18.19
N SER A 142 0.96 -8.19 17.48
CA SER A 142 0.95 -6.83 18.05
C SER A 142 -0.48 -6.34 18.29
N GLU A 143 -0.72 -5.73 19.45
CA GLU A 143 -1.99 -5.06 19.76
C GLU A 143 -2.32 -3.93 18.78
N MET A 144 -1.33 -3.43 18.03
CA MET A 144 -1.54 -2.44 16.98
C MET A 144 -2.48 -2.95 15.89
N PHE A 145 -2.45 -4.26 15.61
CA PHE A 145 -3.25 -4.93 14.60
C PHE A 145 -4.38 -5.77 15.21
N ASP A 146 -4.82 -5.45 16.44
CA ASP A 146 -5.98 -6.09 17.03
C ASP A 146 -7.29 -5.42 16.54
N THR A 147 -8.30 -6.23 16.22
CA THR A 147 -9.59 -5.73 15.69
C THR A 147 -10.41 -4.85 16.65
N LYS A 148 -10.12 -4.88 17.95
CA LYS A 148 -10.80 -4.08 18.99
C LYS A 148 -9.87 -3.06 19.64
N LYS A 149 -8.66 -3.48 19.97
CA LYS A 149 -7.66 -2.67 20.68
C LYS A 149 -6.77 -1.84 19.76
N GLY A 150 -6.68 -2.19 18.49
CA GLY A 150 -5.77 -1.58 17.52
C GLY A 150 -6.53 -1.02 16.33
N PHE A 151 -5.81 -0.84 15.23
CA PHE A 151 -6.26 -0.14 14.03
C PHE A 151 -6.93 -1.06 13.00
N GLY A 152 -7.40 -2.23 13.46
CA GLY A 152 -7.80 -3.32 12.60
C GLY A 152 -6.67 -4.34 12.47
N GLY A 153 -7.05 -5.60 12.53
CA GLY A 153 -6.20 -6.70 12.14
C GLY A 153 -6.57 -7.17 10.76
N ASP A 154 -5.87 -8.19 10.32
CA ASP A 154 -6.15 -8.84 9.08
C ASP A 154 -7.59 -9.39 9.10
N ASP A 155 -8.30 -9.26 7.99
CA ASP A 155 -9.75 -9.40 7.79
C ASP A 155 -10.31 -10.83 8.02
N SER A 156 -9.63 -11.66 8.82
CA SER A 156 -9.87 -13.07 9.11
C SER A 156 -11.25 -13.41 9.75
N LYS A 157 -12.21 -12.49 9.80
CA LYS A 157 -13.59 -12.80 10.25
C LYS A 157 -14.64 -12.80 9.14
N THR A 158 -14.25 -13.00 7.89
CA THR A 158 -15.15 -13.64 6.92
C THR A 158 -15.10 -15.15 7.08
N THR A 159 -15.82 -15.66 8.09
CA THR A 159 -16.32 -17.04 8.09
C THR A 159 -17.42 -17.15 7.03
N GLY A 160 -17.02 -17.08 5.76
CA GLY A 160 -17.79 -17.61 4.63
C GLY A 160 -17.29 -19.01 4.30
N PRO A 161 -18.13 -19.91 3.78
CA PRO A 161 -17.68 -21.24 3.39
C PRO A 161 -16.66 -21.10 2.25
N THR A 162 -15.68 -22.00 2.23
CA THR A 162 -14.66 -22.15 1.18
C THR A 162 -13.46 -21.19 1.27
N VAL A 163 -12.66 -21.31 2.33
CA VAL A 163 -11.30 -20.74 2.30
C VAL A 163 -10.45 -21.60 1.36
N CYS A 164 -10.09 -21.07 0.18
CA CYS A 164 -9.22 -21.75 -0.79
C CYS A 164 -7.72 -21.68 -0.45
N VAL A 165 -7.40 -21.09 0.71
CA VAL A 165 -6.04 -20.91 1.22
C VAL A 165 -5.93 -21.28 2.70
N GLU A 166 -4.81 -21.88 3.09
CA GLU A 166 -4.57 -22.35 4.46
C GLU A 166 -3.74 -21.36 5.29
N THR A 167 -2.85 -20.59 4.65
CA THR A 167 -1.84 -19.76 5.35
C THR A 167 -2.02 -18.26 5.17
N THR A 168 -2.61 -17.84 4.05
CA THR A 168 -2.85 -16.42 3.73
C THR A 168 -4.31 -16.09 4.01
N TYR A 169 -4.58 -14.90 4.55
CA TYR A 169 -5.93 -14.40 4.79
C TYR A 169 -6.06 -12.95 4.29
N ALA A 170 -7.28 -12.48 4.09
CA ALA A 170 -7.53 -11.09 3.72
C ALA A 170 -6.97 -10.13 4.79
N GLY A 171 -6.44 -8.99 4.39
CA GLY A 171 -5.68 -8.03 5.20
C GLY A 171 -4.17 -8.25 5.21
N SER A 172 -3.69 -9.49 4.97
CA SER A 172 -2.26 -9.79 5.01
C SER A 172 -1.51 -9.25 3.79
N SER A 173 -0.21 -8.95 3.98
CA SER A 173 0.69 -8.61 2.88
C SER A 173 0.82 -9.82 1.93
N PHE A 174 0.77 -9.57 0.62
CA PHE A 174 0.95 -10.61 -0.37
C PHE A 174 2.38 -11.19 -0.27
N PRO A 175 2.55 -12.50 -0.07
CA PRO A 175 3.86 -13.13 0.07
C PRO A 175 4.76 -12.85 -1.14
N HIS A 176 5.95 -12.31 -0.90
CA HIS A 176 6.96 -12.15 -1.94
C HIS A 176 7.48 -13.53 -2.38
N GLN A 177 7.45 -13.80 -3.68
CA GLN A 177 7.92 -15.06 -4.26
C GLN A 177 8.59 -14.86 -5.61
N VAL A 178 9.63 -15.65 -5.87
CA VAL A 178 10.25 -15.73 -7.19
C VAL A 178 9.42 -16.68 -8.04
N ILE A 179 8.86 -16.17 -9.12
CA ILE A 179 8.00 -16.92 -10.04
C ILE A 179 8.49 -16.80 -11.47
N LEU A 180 8.17 -17.81 -12.27
CA LEU A 180 8.65 -17.91 -13.64
C LEU A 180 7.59 -17.35 -14.61
N ARG A 181 7.94 -16.42 -15.50
CA ARG A 181 7.00 -15.96 -16.53
C ARG A 181 6.84 -17.02 -17.62
N ALA A 182 5.60 -17.34 -17.97
CA ALA A 182 5.32 -18.42 -18.90
C ALA A 182 5.83 -18.16 -20.33
N ALA A 183 5.80 -16.91 -20.78
CA ALA A 183 6.11 -16.53 -22.16
C ALA A 183 7.59 -16.69 -22.54
N ASP A 184 8.51 -16.32 -21.65
CA ASP A 184 9.96 -16.26 -21.93
C ASP A 184 10.82 -16.91 -20.86
N SER A 185 10.22 -17.47 -19.80
CA SER A 185 10.94 -18.11 -18.69
C SER A 185 11.83 -17.13 -17.91
N ALA A 186 11.49 -15.84 -17.91
CA ALA A 186 12.15 -14.89 -17.03
C ALA A 186 11.74 -15.13 -15.57
N LEU A 187 12.72 -15.21 -14.67
CA LEU A 187 12.49 -15.21 -13.22
C LEU A 187 12.14 -13.80 -12.77
N LEU A 188 11.04 -13.66 -12.03
CA LEU A 188 10.54 -12.39 -11.54
C LEU A 188 10.29 -12.49 -10.04
N THR A 189 10.90 -11.58 -9.29
CA THR A 189 10.79 -11.45 -7.83
C THR A 189 9.80 -10.36 -7.43
N LEU A 190 9.84 -9.21 -8.13
CA LEU A 190 9.23 -7.96 -7.66
C LEU A 190 8.20 -7.32 -8.62
N HIS A 191 7.91 -7.97 -9.76
CA HIS A 191 7.26 -7.28 -10.90
C HIS A 191 5.73 -7.45 -10.98
N LEU A 192 5.13 -8.30 -10.14
CA LEU A 192 3.68 -8.48 -10.05
C LEU A 192 2.97 -7.25 -9.44
N PHE A 193 3.60 -6.58 -8.48
CA PHE A 193 2.97 -5.50 -7.72
C PHE A 193 3.73 -4.20 -7.89
N LYS A 194 3.74 -3.68 -9.13
CA LYS A 194 4.16 -2.30 -9.35
C LYS A 194 3.23 -1.35 -8.60
N SER A 195 3.77 -0.27 -8.06
CA SER A 195 3.00 0.84 -7.48
C SER A 195 2.34 1.66 -8.58
N ASP A 196 1.36 1.08 -9.27
CA ASP A 196 0.62 1.67 -10.39
C ASP A 196 -0.82 2.04 -10.01
N ASN A 197 -1.15 2.05 -8.71
CA ASN A 197 -2.47 2.32 -8.16
C ASN A 197 -3.59 1.37 -8.64
N MET A 198 -3.24 0.24 -9.25
CA MET A 198 -4.21 -0.75 -9.74
C MET A 198 -4.38 -1.88 -8.73
N TYR A 199 -5.61 -2.35 -8.57
CA TYR A 199 -5.88 -3.62 -7.90
C TYR A 199 -5.38 -4.77 -8.77
N LYS A 200 -4.84 -5.81 -8.14
CA LYS A 200 -4.41 -7.02 -8.84
C LYS A 200 -5.37 -8.16 -8.54
N ILE A 201 -5.85 -8.82 -9.59
CA ILE A 201 -6.60 -10.06 -9.48
C ILE A 201 -5.63 -11.20 -9.82
N VAL A 202 -5.22 -11.94 -8.81
CA VAL A 202 -4.27 -13.06 -8.95
C VAL A 202 -5.05 -14.37 -8.92
N ILE A 203 -4.92 -15.15 -9.98
CA ILE A 203 -5.63 -16.40 -10.19
C ILE A 203 -4.63 -17.54 -10.09
N TYR A 204 -4.78 -18.36 -9.05
CA TYR A 204 -4.02 -19.58 -8.87
C TYR A 204 -4.80 -20.75 -9.44
N ARG A 205 -4.35 -21.30 -10.58
CA ARG A 205 -4.87 -22.54 -11.14
C ARG A 205 -3.83 -23.66 -11.25
N ARG A 206 -4.24 -24.90 -11.07
CA ARG A 206 -3.40 -26.05 -11.46
C ARG A 206 -3.47 -26.30 -12.96
N CYS A 207 -2.37 -26.71 -13.57
CA CYS A 207 -2.38 -27.19 -14.95
C CYS A 207 -2.75 -28.68 -14.95
N GLN A 208 -4.03 -29.01 -15.01
CA GLN A 208 -4.47 -30.39 -15.20
C GLN A 208 -4.55 -30.73 -16.69
N ARG A 209 -4.08 -31.94 -17.04
CA ARG A 209 -4.03 -32.47 -18.42
C ARG A 209 -5.41 -32.69 -19.05
N HIS A 210 -6.48 -32.70 -18.24
CA HIS A 210 -7.84 -33.05 -18.66
C HIS A 210 -8.95 -32.17 -18.05
N ASP A 211 -8.60 -31.03 -17.45
CA ASP A 211 -9.58 -30.21 -16.74
C ASP A 211 -10.30 -29.19 -17.64
N THR A 212 -11.52 -28.92 -17.22
CA THR A 212 -12.67 -28.36 -17.91
C THR A 212 -12.41 -26.93 -18.39
N LYS A 213 -11.77 -26.78 -19.57
CA LYS A 213 -11.55 -25.50 -20.25
C LYS A 213 -12.76 -24.55 -20.16
N THR A 214 -13.96 -25.12 -20.22
CA THR A 214 -15.25 -24.43 -20.10
C THR A 214 -15.40 -23.64 -18.79
N LYS A 215 -15.06 -24.19 -17.62
CA LYS A 215 -15.21 -23.49 -16.33
C LYS A 215 -14.33 -22.25 -16.23
N LEU A 216 -13.08 -22.38 -16.67
CA LEU A 216 -12.12 -21.28 -16.63
C LEU A 216 -12.47 -20.19 -17.67
N GLU A 217 -13.03 -20.58 -18.82
CA GLU A 217 -13.61 -19.65 -19.79
C GLU A 217 -14.81 -18.90 -19.20
N GLU A 218 -15.76 -19.59 -18.55
CA GLU A 218 -16.91 -18.98 -17.88
C GLU A 218 -16.50 -18.01 -16.77
N LEU A 219 -15.51 -18.39 -15.94
CA LEU A 219 -14.92 -17.50 -14.93
C LEU A 219 -14.32 -16.27 -15.61
N GLY A 220 -13.50 -16.47 -16.64
CA GLY A 220 -12.85 -15.37 -17.35
C GLY A 220 -13.83 -14.41 -18.01
N GLU A 221 -14.90 -14.90 -18.62
CA GLU A 221 -15.96 -14.05 -19.17
C GLU A 221 -16.69 -13.26 -18.07
N SER A 222 -17.00 -13.92 -16.95
CA SER A 222 -17.70 -13.31 -15.82
C SER A 222 -16.85 -12.22 -15.16
N LEU A 223 -15.56 -12.48 -14.97
CA LEU A 223 -14.59 -11.50 -14.48
C LEU A 223 -14.42 -10.35 -15.46
N ASN A 224 -14.28 -10.62 -16.76
CA ASN A 224 -14.14 -9.56 -17.76
C ASN A 224 -15.36 -8.63 -17.76
N ARG A 225 -16.58 -9.17 -17.70
CA ARG A 225 -17.81 -8.37 -17.55
C ARG A 225 -17.81 -7.51 -16.28
N TRP A 226 -17.29 -8.04 -15.17
CA TRP A 226 -17.20 -7.32 -13.90
C TRP A 226 -16.14 -6.22 -13.93
N ILE A 227 -14.98 -6.48 -14.54
CA ILE A 227 -13.88 -5.52 -14.72
C ILE A 227 -14.30 -4.38 -15.66
N LEU A 228 -15.03 -4.68 -16.74
CA LEU A 228 -15.48 -3.66 -17.70
C LEU A 228 -16.40 -2.60 -17.07
N ARG A 229 -17.01 -2.87 -15.92
CA ARG A 229 -17.77 -1.87 -15.14
C ARG A 229 -16.86 -0.86 -14.41
N ARG A 230 -15.55 -1.13 -14.35
CA ARG A 230 -14.51 -0.36 -13.65
C ARG A 230 -13.22 -0.40 -14.49
N PRO A 231 -13.23 0.24 -15.67
CA PRO A 231 -12.07 0.24 -16.57
C PRO A 231 -10.84 0.85 -15.87
N ASN A 232 -9.64 0.38 -16.23
CA ASN A 232 -8.37 0.90 -15.71
C ASN A 232 -8.24 0.90 -14.18
N MET A 233 -8.88 -0.06 -13.50
CA MET A 233 -8.73 -0.26 -12.05
C MET A 233 -8.08 -1.60 -11.68
N PHE A 234 -8.10 -2.57 -12.60
CA PHE A 234 -7.69 -3.94 -12.34
C PHE A 234 -6.66 -4.44 -13.34
N GLN A 235 -5.69 -5.18 -12.83
CA GLN A 235 -4.77 -5.97 -13.63
C GLN A 235 -4.90 -7.44 -13.24
N VAL A 236 -5.04 -8.31 -14.24
CA VAL A 236 -5.24 -9.75 -14.04
C VAL A 236 -3.92 -10.48 -14.21
N TYR A 237 -3.59 -11.33 -13.26
CA TYR A 237 -2.45 -12.23 -13.28
C TYR A 237 -2.91 -13.67 -13.08
N THR A 238 -2.30 -14.60 -13.81
CA THR A 238 -2.56 -16.04 -13.65
C THR A 238 -1.28 -16.76 -13.27
N ILE A 239 -1.27 -17.48 -12.15
CA ILE A 239 -0.15 -18.31 -11.68
C ILE A 239 -0.56 -19.78 -11.81
N MET A 240 0.13 -20.49 -12.68
CA MET A 240 -0.12 -21.91 -12.95
C MET A 240 0.80 -22.78 -12.09
N LEU A 241 0.25 -23.72 -11.34
CA LEU A 241 1.07 -24.81 -10.78
C LEU A 241 1.31 -25.84 -11.88
N ALA A 242 2.52 -25.85 -12.42
CA ALA A 242 2.96 -26.76 -13.47
C ALA A 242 4.49 -26.76 -13.56
N GLU A 243 5.07 -27.84 -14.07
CA GLU A 243 6.44 -27.81 -14.55
C GLU A 243 6.53 -26.97 -15.84
N LYS A 244 7.66 -26.30 -16.06
CA LYS A 244 7.85 -25.42 -17.23
C LYS A 244 7.62 -26.15 -18.55
N GLU A 245 7.95 -27.44 -18.62
CA GLU A 245 7.81 -28.27 -19.82
C GLU A 245 6.33 -28.57 -20.16
N ASP A 246 5.48 -28.69 -19.14
CA ASP A 246 4.05 -28.98 -19.27
C ASP A 246 3.18 -27.70 -19.32
N ALA A 247 3.74 -26.56 -18.92
CA ALA A 247 3.04 -25.30 -18.83
C ALA A 247 2.78 -24.67 -20.21
N ASN A 248 1.54 -24.75 -20.69
CA ASN A 248 1.13 -24.06 -21.92
C ASN A 248 0.46 -22.71 -21.62
N TYR A 249 1.13 -21.61 -21.98
CA TYR A 249 0.61 -20.24 -21.90
C TYR A 249 -0.78 -20.09 -22.57
N THR A 250 -0.97 -20.72 -23.73
CA THR A 250 -2.24 -20.65 -24.49
C THR A 250 -3.36 -21.47 -23.88
N GLY A 251 -3.05 -22.33 -22.89
CA GLY A 251 -4.04 -23.04 -22.09
C GLY A 251 -4.82 -22.14 -21.13
N VAL A 252 -4.39 -20.90 -20.92
CA VAL A 252 -5.14 -19.88 -20.17
C VAL A 252 -6.06 -19.11 -21.13
N PRO A 253 -7.37 -18.95 -20.82
CA PRO A 253 -8.30 -18.17 -21.64
C PRO A 253 -7.85 -16.73 -21.82
N LYS A 254 -8.10 -16.12 -22.99
CA LYS A 254 -7.66 -14.74 -23.31
C LYS A 254 -8.10 -13.71 -22.25
N SER A 255 -9.27 -13.88 -21.66
CA SER A 255 -9.80 -13.04 -20.57
C SER A 255 -8.96 -13.07 -19.29
N LEU A 256 -8.20 -14.14 -19.05
CA LEU A 256 -7.32 -14.32 -17.88
C LEU A 256 -5.83 -14.16 -18.21
N ARG A 257 -5.50 -13.87 -19.47
CA ARG A 257 -4.15 -13.55 -19.93
C ARG A 257 -4.16 -12.34 -20.87
N PRO A 258 -4.54 -11.15 -20.35
CA PRO A 258 -4.72 -9.95 -21.17
C PRO A 258 -3.43 -9.53 -21.89
N TYR A 259 -2.28 -9.78 -21.28
CA TYR A 259 -0.96 -9.49 -21.85
C TYR A 259 -0.01 -10.68 -21.73
N TRP A 260 1.02 -10.72 -22.57
CA TRP A 260 2.00 -11.80 -22.61
C TRP A 260 2.80 -11.96 -21.30
N ASP A 261 2.89 -10.90 -20.50
CA ASP A 261 3.62 -10.84 -19.23
C ASP A 261 2.76 -11.06 -17.99
N THR A 262 1.52 -11.53 -18.16
CA THR A 262 0.55 -11.71 -17.05
C THR A 262 0.34 -13.15 -16.60
N VAL A 263 1.03 -14.10 -17.24
CA VAL A 263 0.92 -15.52 -16.91
C VAL A 263 2.26 -16.02 -16.39
N PHE A 264 2.20 -16.67 -15.23
CA PHE A 264 3.35 -17.19 -14.50
C PHE A 264 3.17 -18.67 -14.20
N ILE A 265 4.28 -19.29 -13.86
CA ILE A 265 4.42 -20.70 -13.56
C ILE A 265 5.09 -20.79 -12.20
N ASP A 266 4.48 -21.59 -11.33
CA ASP A 266 5.05 -22.00 -10.06
C ASP A 266 5.77 -23.34 -10.25
N ASP A 267 7.05 -23.26 -10.59
CA ASP A 267 7.90 -24.42 -10.86
C ASP A 267 9.13 -24.41 -9.95
N VAL A 268 9.11 -25.30 -8.95
CA VAL A 268 10.24 -25.53 -8.04
C VAL A 268 11.46 -26.01 -8.81
N ALA A 269 11.31 -26.95 -9.74
CA ALA A 269 12.43 -27.61 -10.39
C ALA A 269 13.31 -26.63 -11.18
N PHE A 270 12.67 -25.61 -11.77
CA PHE A 270 13.38 -24.56 -12.50
C PHE A 270 13.93 -23.44 -11.60
N SER A 271 13.20 -23.10 -10.52
CA SER A 271 13.45 -21.86 -9.76
C SER A 271 14.09 -22.08 -8.39
N GLU A 272 14.36 -23.34 -8.00
CA GLU A 272 14.82 -23.70 -6.65
C GLU A 272 16.11 -22.97 -6.24
N LYS A 273 17.07 -22.82 -7.17
CA LYS A 273 18.36 -22.16 -6.89
C LYS A 273 18.21 -20.69 -6.51
N ASP A 274 17.15 -20.05 -6.99
CA ASP A 274 16.82 -18.65 -6.72
C ASP A 274 15.78 -18.50 -5.60
N GLY A 275 15.46 -19.60 -4.89
CA GLY A 275 14.45 -19.63 -3.84
C GLY A 275 13.01 -19.50 -4.35
N GLY A 276 12.79 -19.76 -5.65
CA GLY A 276 11.50 -19.63 -6.32
C GLY A 276 10.71 -20.92 -6.48
N GLY A 277 9.56 -20.78 -7.14
CA GLY A 277 8.68 -21.92 -7.47
C GLY A 277 7.86 -22.43 -6.28
N ARG A 278 7.69 -21.60 -5.23
CA ARG A 278 6.92 -21.93 -4.02
C ARG A 278 5.75 -21.00 -3.79
N ALA A 279 5.19 -20.40 -4.85
CA ALA A 279 4.07 -19.47 -4.75
C ALA A 279 2.83 -20.12 -4.13
N TYR A 280 2.47 -21.33 -4.54
CA TYR A 280 1.32 -22.06 -3.98
C TYR A 280 1.53 -22.39 -2.51
N GLN A 281 2.71 -22.89 -2.16
CA GLN A 281 3.04 -23.23 -0.77
C GLN A 281 3.02 -21.98 0.13
N SER A 282 3.62 -20.88 -0.35
CA SER A 282 3.78 -19.67 0.45
C SER A 282 2.48 -18.89 0.60
N PHE A 283 1.64 -18.92 -0.44
CA PHE A 283 0.30 -18.37 -0.37
C PHE A 283 -0.71 -19.32 0.31
N GLY A 284 -0.35 -20.60 0.46
CA GLY A 284 -1.16 -21.63 1.10
C GLY A 284 -2.32 -22.12 0.23
N VAL A 285 -2.20 -22.06 -1.09
CA VAL A 285 -3.29 -22.40 -2.02
C VAL A 285 -3.58 -23.89 -2.01
N GLY A 286 -4.84 -24.25 -1.77
CA GLY A 286 -5.32 -25.62 -1.81
C GLY A 286 -5.34 -26.23 -3.23
N PRO A 287 -5.67 -27.52 -3.36
CA PRO A 287 -5.64 -28.22 -4.65
C PRO A 287 -6.63 -27.68 -5.70
N GLU A 288 -7.74 -27.08 -5.26
CA GLU A 288 -8.81 -26.54 -6.11
C GLU A 288 -8.45 -25.20 -6.79
N GLY A 289 -7.32 -24.58 -6.40
CA GLY A 289 -6.97 -23.23 -6.85
C GLY A 289 -7.74 -22.15 -6.10
N CYS A 290 -7.38 -20.89 -6.35
CA CYS A 290 -7.88 -19.76 -5.58
C CYS A 290 -7.76 -18.46 -6.38
N LEU A 291 -8.70 -17.53 -6.15
CA LEU A 291 -8.65 -16.16 -6.64
C LEU A 291 -8.36 -15.24 -5.46
N ALA A 292 -7.36 -14.37 -5.63
CA ALA A 292 -6.99 -13.35 -4.67
C ALA A 292 -7.14 -11.96 -5.31
N LEU A 293 -7.86 -11.07 -4.64
CA LEU A 293 -7.85 -9.64 -4.92
C LEU A 293 -6.82 -8.98 -4.03
N VAL A 294 -5.91 -8.22 -4.63
CA VAL A 294 -4.82 -7.53 -3.94
C VAL A 294 -4.94 -6.03 -4.20
N ARG A 295 -4.78 -5.25 -3.14
CA ARG A 295 -4.79 -3.78 -3.16
C ARG A 295 -3.54 -3.24 -3.85
N PRO A 296 -3.57 -1.97 -4.30
CA PRO A 296 -2.39 -1.31 -4.85
C PRO A 296 -1.20 -1.20 -3.89
N ASP A 297 -1.42 -1.32 -2.58
CA ASP A 297 -0.36 -1.33 -1.55
C ASP A 297 0.19 -2.74 -1.25
N GLY A 298 -0.21 -3.76 -2.03
CA GLY A 298 0.29 -5.12 -1.91
C GLY A 298 -0.39 -5.98 -0.84
N HIS A 299 -1.49 -5.54 -0.22
CA HIS A 299 -2.24 -6.35 0.75
C HIS A 299 -3.41 -7.08 0.09
N VAL A 300 -3.66 -8.32 0.50
CA VAL A 300 -4.80 -9.13 0.05
C VAL A 300 -6.08 -8.49 0.57
N ALA A 301 -7.01 -8.09 -0.30
CA ALA A 301 -8.31 -7.53 0.10
C ALA A 301 -9.43 -8.58 0.16
N ALA A 302 -9.39 -9.60 -0.70
CA ALA A 302 -10.38 -10.65 -0.71
C ALA A 302 -9.84 -11.94 -1.31
N LEU A 303 -10.44 -13.06 -0.90
CA LEU A 303 -10.14 -14.39 -1.38
C LEU A 303 -11.45 -15.06 -1.78
N GLY A 304 -11.43 -15.81 -2.87
CA GLY A 304 -12.58 -16.56 -3.37
C GLY A 304 -12.14 -17.78 -4.15
N SER A 305 -13.01 -18.78 -4.27
CA SER A 305 -12.74 -19.93 -5.12
C SER A 305 -12.71 -19.53 -6.61
N LEU A 306 -12.35 -20.48 -7.47
CA LEU A 306 -12.42 -20.30 -8.93
C LEU A 306 -13.83 -20.50 -9.49
N GLU A 307 -14.84 -20.79 -8.66
CA GLU A 307 -16.23 -20.87 -9.10
C GLU A 307 -16.77 -19.45 -9.40
N PRO A 308 -17.36 -19.20 -10.59
CA PRO A 308 -17.68 -17.83 -11.04
C PRO A 308 -18.53 -17.01 -10.07
N VAL A 309 -19.50 -17.64 -9.41
CA VAL A 309 -20.41 -16.95 -8.47
C VAL A 309 -19.67 -16.53 -7.20
N GLU A 310 -18.89 -17.45 -6.61
CA GLU A 310 -18.12 -17.19 -5.40
C GLU A 310 -17.00 -16.17 -5.65
N ALA A 311 -16.30 -16.28 -6.79
CA ALA A 311 -15.29 -15.33 -7.23
C ALA A 311 -15.86 -13.90 -7.30
N LEU A 312 -17.01 -13.72 -7.97
CA LEU A 312 -17.65 -12.42 -8.09
C LEU A 312 -18.16 -11.88 -6.76
N GLN A 313 -18.64 -12.76 -5.87
CA GLN A 313 -19.06 -12.38 -4.52
C GLN A 313 -17.87 -11.85 -3.72
N ALA A 314 -16.75 -12.58 -3.69
CA ALA A 314 -15.53 -12.16 -3.01
C ALA A 314 -15.03 -10.80 -3.51
N LEU A 315 -15.01 -10.60 -4.83
CA LEU A 315 -14.61 -9.33 -5.44
C LEU A 315 -15.57 -8.18 -5.12
N SER A 316 -16.87 -8.46 -4.99
CA SER A 316 -17.88 -7.44 -4.73
C SER A 316 -18.00 -7.06 -3.25
N CYS A 317 -17.45 -7.87 -2.34
CA CYS A 317 -17.34 -7.54 -0.92
C CYS A 317 -16.36 -6.38 -0.65
N VAL A 318 -15.43 -6.11 -1.56
CA VAL A 318 -14.48 -5.01 -1.45
C VAL A 318 -15.07 -3.76 -2.09
N LYS A 319 -15.17 -2.67 -1.33
CA LYS A 319 -15.53 -1.36 -1.86
C LYS A 319 -14.37 -0.80 -2.69
N VAL A 320 -14.28 -1.23 -3.94
CA VAL A 320 -13.41 -0.60 -4.93
C VAL A 320 -14.16 0.62 -5.47
N PRO A 321 -13.59 1.84 -5.39
CA PRO A 321 -14.18 3.04 -5.97
C PRO A 321 -14.57 2.80 -7.43
N LEU A 322 -15.75 3.28 -7.83
CA LEU A 322 -16.15 3.21 -9.23
C LEU A 322 -15.27 4.19 -10.04
N ALA A 323 -14.78 3.73 -11.19
CA ALA A 323 -14.24 4.63 -12.18
C ALA A 323 -15.40 5.44 -12.75
N ASN A 324 -15.34 6.77 -12.64
CA ASN A 324 -16.29 7.68 -13.27
C ASN A 324 -16.13 7.67 -14.79
#